data_AF-A0A3P6T4J9-F1
#
_entry.id   AF-A0A3P6T4J9-F1
#
_cell.length_a   1.000
_cell.length_b   1.000
_cell.length_c   1.000
_cell.angle_alpha   90.00
_cell.angle_beta   90.00
_cell.angle_gamma   90.00
#
_symmetry.space_group_name_H-M   'P 1'
#
loop_
_entity.id
_entity.type
_entity.pdbx_description
1 polymer ?
#
loop_
_entity_poly.entity_id
_entity_poly.type
_entity_poly.pdbx_seq_one_letter_code
_entity_poly.pdbx_strand_id
1 'polypeptide(L)'
;MLTFTVITLLCDTNIIHSYAIPPTKIILMPDKPDKTKQEKNIVLSTYHRFLRLDGVPCVRLPLYLHLIQAHAPIGVTIKIKKQEQADEDIRYIPDEILEARKAELLSLDDPKTRKLLGWE
;
A
#
# COMPACT_ATOMS: atom_id res chain seq x y z
N MET A 1 13.42 9.43 -12.33
CA MET A 1 12.16 9.76 -13.05
C MET A 1 12.37 9.66 -14.57
N LEU A 2 13.44 10.23 -15.13
CA LEU A 2 13.79 10.15 -16.56
C LEU A 2 13.95 8.71 -17.12
N THR A 3 14.48 7.76 -16.36
CA THR A 3 14.73 6.38 -16.86
C THR A 3 13.45 5.55 -17.06
N PHE A 4 12.44 5.72 -16.21
CA PHE A 4 11.19 4.96 -16.33
C PHE A 4 10.33 5.41 -17.52
N THR A 5 10.31 6.71 -17.82
CA THR A 5 9.55 7.25 -18.96
C THR A 5 10.08 6.76 -20.30
N VAL A 6 11.41 6.60 -20.42
CA VAL A 6 12.05 6.06 -21.65
C VAL A 6 11.67 4.60 -21.87
N ILE A 7 11.61 3.77 -20.83
CA ILE A 7 11.24 2.35 -20.93
C ILE A 7 9.79 2.18 -21.37
N THR A 8 8.87 3.02 -20.87
CA THR A 8 7.46 2.95 -21.26
C THR A 8 7.24 3.33 -22.73
N LEU A 9 7.91 4.38 -23.20
CA LEU A 9 7.76 4.91 -24.55
C LEU A 9 8.36 3.98 -25.61
N LEU A 10 9.35 3.16 -25.24
CA LEU A 10 9.97 2.18 -26.12
C LEU A 10 9.10 0.94 -26.38
N CYS A 11 7.99 0.76 -25.65
CA CYS A 11 7.34 -0.53 -25.47
C CYS A 11 5.82 -0.54 -25.73
N ASP A 12 5.26 0.59 -26.18
CA ASP A 12 3.83 0.78 -26.48
C ASP A 12 2.89 0.34 -25.35
N THR A 13 3.32 0.42 -24.09
CA THR A 13 2.49 0.08 -22.93
C THR A 13 1.81 1.32 -22.39
N ASN A 14 0.50 1.27 -22.19
CA ASN A 14 -0.25 2.38 -21.59
C ASN A 14 -0.07 2.38 -20.06
N ILE A 15 0.41 3.49 -19.52
CA ILE A 15 0.39 3.73 -18.07
C ILE A 15 -0.99 4.28 -17.71
N ILE A 16 -1.76 3.53 -16.92
CA ILE A 16 -3.05 4.00 -16.41
C ILE A 16 -2.82 4.97 -15.26
N HIS A 17 -2.03 4.54 -14.27
CA HIS A 17 -1.83 5.26 -13.02
C HIS A 17 -0.40 5.14 -12.54
N SER A 18 0.12 6.25 -12.01
CA SER A 18 1.37 6.29 -11.25
C SER A 18 1.13 7.11 -9.99
N TYR A 19 1.31 6.49 -8.82
CA TYR A 19 1.03 7.14 -7.54
C TYR A 19 1.97 6.64 -6.43
N ALA A 20 2.02 7.41 -5.34
CA ALA A 20 2.77 7.09 -4.13
C ALA A 20 1.80 6.68 -3.01
N ILE A 21 2.26 5.79 -2.13
CA ILE A 21 1.53 5.37 -0.92
C ILE A 21 2.20 6.00 0.31
N PRO A 22 1.43 6.29 1.38
CA PRO A 22 2.00 6.73 2.66
C PRO A 22 3.14 5.81 3.12
N PRO A 23 4.26 6.37 3.63
CA PRO A 23 5.42 5.59 4.00
C PRO A 23 5.17 4.75 5.24
N THR A 24 5.62 3.50 5.21
CA THR A 24 5.65 2.63 6.38
C THR A 24 6.83 3.03 7.25
N LYS A 25 6.57 3.46 8.49
CA LYS A 25 7.61 3.85 9.45
C LYS A 25 7.89 2.70 10.40
N ILE A 26 9.14 2.24 10.43
CA ILE A 26 9.63 1.25 11.37
C ILE A 26 10.49 1.98 12.40
N ILE A 27 10.13 1.87 13.67
CA ILE A 27 10.90 2.46 14.77
C ILE A 27 11.78 1.36 15.33
N LEU A 28 13.09 1.55 15.20
CA LEU A 28 14.08 0.68 15.82
C LEU A 28 14.50 1.30 17.15
N MET A 29 14.26 0.54 18.22
CA MET A 29 14.76 0.83 19.56
C MET A 29 15.98 -0.08 19.78
N PRO A 30 17.19 0.47 19.93
CA PRO A 30 18.34 -0.34 20.27
C PRO A 30 18.10 -1.00 21.64
N ASP A 31 18.51 -2.26 21.76
CA ASP A 31 18.47 -2.96 23.05
C ASP A 31 19.65 -2.49 23.90
N LYS A 32 19.36 -2.10 25.14
CA LYS A 32 20.29 -1.38 26.00
C LYS A 32 21.00 -2.33 26.96
N PRO A 33 22.35 -2.43 26.95
CA PRO A 33 23.07 -3.15 28.00
C PRO A 33 23.23 -2.35 29.30
N ASP A 34 23.16 -1.00 29.27
CA ASP A 34 23.45 -0.18 30.45
C ASP A 34 22.52 1.04 30.59
N LYS A 35 21.89 1.21 31.75
CA LYS A 35 20.64 1.98 31.92
C LYS A 35 20.78 3.52 31.84
N THR A 36 21.96 4.09 31.68
CA THR A 36 22.22 5.51 32.06
C THR A 36 22.09 6.57 30.94
N LYS A 37 22.01 6.22 29.64
CA LYS A 37 21.88 7.23 28.55
C LYS A 37 20.56 7.11 27.79
N GLN A 38 19.88 8.23 27.55
CA GLN A 38 18.64 8.27 26.75
C GLN A 38 18.99 7.97 25.28
N GLU A 39 18.50 6.86 24.73
CA GLU A 39 18.81 6.46 23.35
C GLU A 39 17.91 7.16 22.34
N LYS A 40 18.48 7.45 21.17
CA LYS A 40 17.77 8.06 20.05
C LYS A 40 17.07 6.96 19.27
N ASN A 41 15.74 7.00 19.22
CA ASN A 41 14.96 6.12 18.36
C ASN A 41 15.34 6.35 16.89
N ILE A 42 15.67 5.29 16.16
CA ILE A 42 15.95 5.37 14.73
C ILE A 42 14.63 5.09 14.00
N VAL A 43 14.16 6.06 13.23
CA VAL A 43 12.94 5.89 12.41
C VAL A 43 13.35 5.61 10.97
N LEU A 44 13.06 4.40 10.50
CA LEU A 44 13.23 4.01 9.10
C LEU A 44 11.91 4.16 8.36
N SER A 45 11.85 5.09 7.40
CA SER A 45 10.69 5.27 6.52
C SER A 45 10.89 4.53 5.20
N THR A 46 10.01 3.58 4.92
CA THR A 46 9.97 2.87 3.64
C THR A 46 8.94 3.53 2.73
N TYR A 47 9.37 3.94 1.54
CA TYR A 47 8.51 4.58 0.55
C TYR A 47 8.15 3.60 -0.57
N HIS A 48 6.87 3.57 -0.94
CA HIS A 48 6.38 2.72 -2.02
C HIS A 48 5.79 3.58 -3.13
N ARG A 49 6.12 3.22 -4.38
CA ARG A 49 5.51 3.79 -5.59
C ARG A 49 4.87 2.67 -6.40
N PHE A 50 3.66 2.95 -6.88
CA PHE A 50 2.88 2.03 -7.67
C PHE A 50 2.75 2.56 -9.09
N LEU A 51 2.90 1.65 -10.04
CA LEU A 51 2.74 1.90 -11.46
C LEU A 51 1.78 0.85 -12.00
N ARG A 52 0.63 1.28 -12.51
CA ARG A 52 -0.37 0.42 -13.13
C ARG A 52 -0.25 0.54 -14.64
N LEU A 53 -0.01 -0.60 -15.27
CA LEU A 53 0.09 -0.75 -16.72
C LEU A 53 -1.16 -1.44 -17.24
N ASP A 54 -1.62 -1.04 -18.43
CA ASP A 54 -2.66 -1.74 -19.18
C ASP A 54 -2.12 -2.28 -20.51
N GLY A 55 -2.77 -3.33 -21.01
CA GLY A 55 -2.56 -3.80 -22.38
C GLY A 55 -1.14 -4.29 -22.67
N VAL A 56 -0.47 -4.92 -21.69
CA VAL A 56 0.89 -5.43 -21.88
C VAL A 56 0.84 -6.75 -22.69
N PRO A 57 1.42 -6.82 -23.90
CA PRO A 57 1.40 -8.03 -24.70
C PRO A 57 2.26 -9.13 -24.04
N CYS A 58 1.70 -10.33 -23.89
CA CYS A 58 2.34 -11.46 -23.18
C CYS A 58 3.75 -11.78 -23.71
N VAL A 59 3.96 -11.66 -25.03
CA VAL A 59 5.23 -11.96 -25.68
C VAL A 59 6.34 -11.01 -25.24
N ARG A 60 6.02 -9.76 -24.94
CA ARG A 60 7.01 -8.73 -24.57
C ARG A 60 7.19 -8.58 -23.06
N LEU A 61 6.26 -9.10 -22.25
CA LEU A 61 6.33 -9.01 -20.79
C LEU A 61 7.67 -9.50 -20.20
N PRO A 62 8.21 -10.68 -20.57
CA PRO A 62 9.49 -11.16 -20.03
C PRO A 62 10.66 -10.21 -20.30
N LEU A 63 10.69 -9.60 -21.50
CA LEU A 63 11.73 -8.63 -21.87
C LEU A 63 11.65 -7.38 -20.98
N TYR A 64 10.44 -6.92 -20.69
CA TYR A 64 10.22 -5.77 -19.79
C TYR A 64 10.70 -6.06 -18.38
N LEU A 65 10.38 -7.24 -17.85
CA LEU A 65 10.83 -7.65 -16.53
C LEU A 65 12.36 -7.68 -16.45
N HIS A 66 13.01 -8.19 -17.50
CA HIS A 66 14.47 -8.23 -17.57
C HIS A 66 15.09 -6.83 -17.61
N LEU A 67 14.55 -5.92 -18.43
CA LEU A 67 15.04 -4.54 -18.51
C LEU A 67 14.88 -3.79 -17.19
N ILE A 68 13.72 -3.93 -16.54
CA ILE A 68 13.46 -3.28 -15.25
C ILE A 68 14.41 -3.80 -14.17
N GLN A 69 14.67 -5.11 -14.13
CA GLN A 69 15.62 -5.71 -13.19
C GLN A 69 17.06 -5.27 -13.46
N ALA A 70 17.48 -5.23 -14.73
CA ALA A 70 18.83 -4.82 -15.12
C ALA A 70 19.14 -3.36 -14.75
N HIS A 71 18.11 -2.49 -14.73
CA HIS A 71 18.25 -1.07 -14.41
C HIS A 71 17.73 -0.72 -13.00
N ALA A 72 17.45 -1.72 -12.16
CA ALA A 72 17.02 -1.48 -10.79
C ALA A 72 18.20 -0.95 -9.96
N PRO A 73 18.07 0.24 -9.33
CA PRO A 73 19.12 0.77 -8.47
C PRO A 73 19.20 -0.03 -7.17
N ILE A 74 20.37 0.04 -6.51
CA ILE A 74 20.60 -0.65 -5.25
C ILE A 74 19.65 -0.14 -4.16
N GLY A 75 19.12 -1.05 -3.34
CA GLY A 75 18.19 -0.72 -2.25
C GLY A 75 16.72 -0.53 -2.69
N VAL A 76 16.40 -0.76 -3.96
CA VAL A 76 15.01 -0.73 -4.45
C VAL A 76 14.50 -2.14 -4.72
N THR A 77 13.38 -2.49 -4.09
CA THR A 77 12.68 -3.77 -4.33
C THR A 77 11.52 -3.53 -5.29
N ILE A 78 11.56 -4.20 -6.44
CA ILE A 78 10.50 -4.13 -7.46
C ILE A 78 9.66 -5.41 -7.37
N LYS A 79 8.35 -5.26 -7.20
CA LYS A 79 7.39 -6.37 -7.18
C LYS A 79 6.38 -6.20 -8.32
N ILE A 80 6.23 -7.23 -9.14
CA ILE A 80 5.19 -7.29 -10.16
C ILE A 80 4.11 -8.23 -9.68
N LYS A 81 2.87 -7.76 -9.66
CA LYS A 81 1.69 -8.55 -9.33
C LYS A 81 0.49 -8.08 -10.14
N LYS A 82 -0.54 -8.94 -10.20
CA LYS A 82 -1.83 -8.55 -10.74
C LYS A 82 -2.48 -7.53 -9.81
N GLN A 83 -3.17 -6.55 -10.37
CA GLN A 83 -3.92 -5.56 -9.58
C GLN A 83 -5.08 -6.26 -8.87
N GLU A 84 -5.15 -6.09 -7.55
CA GLU A 84 -6.25 -6.55 -6.70
C GLU A 84 -6.97 -5.36 -6.06
N GLN A 85 -8.19 -5.57 -5.58
CA GLN A 85 -8.97 -4.50 -4.92
C GLN A 85 -8.26 -4.00 -3.65
N ALA A 86 -7.64 -4.92 -2.91
CA ALA A 86 -6.87 -4.59 -1.71
C ALA A 86 -5.73 -3.58 -1.99
N ASP A 87 -5.19 -3.54 -3.21
CA ASP A 87 -4.16 -2.56 -3.58
C ASP A 87 -4.71 -1.15 -3.78
N GLU A 88 -5.98 -1.04 -4.17
CA GLU A 88 -6.66 0.25 -4.20
C GLU A 88 -7.04 0.69 -2.80
N ASP A 89 -7.49 -0.24 -1.95
CA ASP A 89 -7.94 0.05 -0.58
C ASP A 89 -6.83 0.64 0.29
N ILE A 90 -5.56 0.21 0.13
CA ILE A 90 -4.39 0.77 0.86
C ILE A 90 -4.21 2.28 0.61
N ARG A 91 -4.72 2.80 -0.51
CA ARG A 91 -4.67 4.23 -0.81
C ARG A 91 -5.59 5.04 0.08
N TYR A 92 -6.68 4.45 0.56
CA TYR A 92 -7.74 5.13 1.27
C TYR A 92 -7.52 5.06 2.78
N ILE A 93 -7.83 6.15 3.46
CA ILE A 93 -7.87 6.17 4.92
C ILE A 93 -9.17 5.47 5.33
N PRO A 94 -9.13 4.45 6.20
CA PRO A 94 -10.34 3.79 6.66
C PRO A 94 -11.25 4.79 7.39
N ASP A 95 -12.54 4.76 7.08
CA ASP A 95 -13.53 5.62 7.72
C ASP A 95 -13.97 5.01 9.06
N GLU A 96 -13.20 5.30 10.10
CA GLU A 96 -13.43 4.80 11.46
C GLU A 96 -14.82 5.17 12.00
N ILE A 97 -15.35 6.33 11.58
CA ILE A 97 -16.67 6.81 12.00
C ILE A 97 -17.75 5.95 11.36
N LEU A 98 -17.65 5.69 10.06
CA LEU A 98 -18.60 4.84 9.36
C LEU A 98 -18.64 3.43 9.95
N GLU A 99 -17.48 2.83 10.23
CA GLU A 99 -17.41 1.50 10.84
C GLU A 99 -17.97 1.48 12.27
N ALA A 100 -17.70 2.51 13.08
CA ALA A 100 -18.30 2.65 14.40
C ALA A 100 -19.84 2.75 14.33
N ARG A 101 -20.37 3.52 13.38
CA ARG A 101 -21.83 3.65 13.19
C ARG A 101 -22.47 2.37 12.70
N LYS A 102 -21.82 1.62 11.81
CA LYS A 102 -22.30 0.29 11.39
C LYS A 102 -22.35 -0.68 12.57
N ALA A 103 -21.33 -0.67 13.43
CA ALA A 103 -21.31 -1.50 14.63
C ALA A 103 -22.42 -1.11 15.62
N GLU A 104 -22.68 0.19 15.81
CA GLU A 104 -23.79 0.70 16.61
C GLU A 104 -25.14 0.20 16.06
N LEU A 105 -25.38 0.33 14.76
CA LEU A 105 -26.60 -0.18 14.12
C LEU A 105 -26.77 -1.69 14.29
N LEU A 106 -25.69 -2.46 14.15
CA LEU A 106 -25.74 -3.92 14.30
C LEU A 106 -26.16 -4.32 15.73
N SER A 107 -25.69 -3.59 16.74
CA SER A 107 -26.09 -3.83 18.15
C SER A 107 -27.55 -3.47 18.46
N LEU A 108 -28.13 -2.55 17.68
CA LEU A 108 -29.53 -2.14 17.81
C LEU A 108 -30.49 -3.10 17.07
N ASP A 109 -29.98 -3.91 16.14
CA ASP A 109 -30.78 -4.89 15.39
C ASP A 109 -30.98 -6.21 16.17
N ASP A 110 -30.37 -6.36 17.35
CA ASP A 110 -30.61 -7.50 18.22
C ASP A 110 -32.08 -7.52 18.73
N PRO A 111 -32.80 -8.65 18.64
CA PRO A 111 -34.23 -8.71 19.00
C PRO A 111 -34.51 -8.41 20.48
N LYS A 112 -33.48 -8.53 21.34
CA LYS A 112 -33.57 -8.16 22.76
C LYS A 112 -33.48 -6.65 22.97
N THR A 113 -32.59 -5.95 22.25
CA THR A 113 -32.46 -4.49 22.35
C THR A 113 -33.63 -3.78 21.69
N ARG A 114 -34.15 -4.32 20.58
CA ARG A 114 -35.34 -3.80 19.90
C ARG A 114 -36.60 -3.77 20.78
N LYS A 115 -36.83 -4.84 21.57
CA LYS A 115 -37.92 -4.92 22.55
C LYS A 115 -37.72 -3.98 23.74
N LEU A 116 -36.48 -3.81 24.21
CA LEU A 116 -36.15 -2.87 25.29
C LEU A 116 -36.34 -1.40 24.87
N LEU A 117 -36.12 -1.09 23.59
CA LEU A 117 -36.32 0.24 23.01
C LEU A 117 -37.78 0.54 22.63
N GLY A 118 -38.70 -0.42 22.81
CA GLY A 118 -40.11 -0.25 22.49
C GLY A 118 -40.41 -0.09 21.00
N TRP A 119 -39.55 -0.66 20.14
CA TRP A 119 -39.69 -0.62 18.67
C TRP A 119 -40.48 -1.82 18.10
N GLU A 120 -40.99 -2.68 18.98
CA GLU A 120 -42.03 -3.70 18.74
C GLU A 120 -43.10 -3.61 19.84
#